data_AF-A0A3D2AIC5-F1
#
_entry.id   AF-A0A3D2AIC5-F1
#
_cell.length_a   1.000
_cell.length_b   1.000
_cell.length_c   1.000
_cell.angle_alpha   90.00
_cell.angle_beta   90.00
_cell.angle_gamma   90.00
#
_symmetry.space_group_name_H-M   'P 1'
#
loop_
_entity.id
_entity.type
_entity.pdbx_description
1 polymer ?
#
loop_
_entity_poly.entity_id
_entity_poly.type
_entity_poly.pdbx_seq_one_letter_code
_entity_poly.pdbx_strand_id
1 'polypeptide(L)'
;MFAQPEADALGPGISITPIRQEQLKRKLGDRFRELDVPLEVTWPNGKKEAILFVLEEETDPRRFSTHRLAHYCLDLSELRNTKRVVPVVIFLRGQTLDLSLCLGGERHTYLQFNYLSCSLSKLPWQKYQHSSNIVARLNLPNMHYEQKDKIHVYAQAFRGLKELESDPVLQDKYIDFIDIYAQLSNNELKQYQHHYPNEARQMETFTQRNQNIGLKQGMEQGMQQGM
;
A
#
# COMPACT_ATOMS: atom_id res chain seq x y z
N MET A 1 -4.92 12.67 -0.61
CA MET A 1 -5.36 11.26 -0.68
C MET A 1 -5.11 10.75 -2.08
N PHE A 2 -4.88 9.44 -2.29
CA PHE A 2 -4.51 8.91 -3.61
C PHE A 2 -5.66 8.89 -4.64
N ALA A 3 -6.92 8.95 -4.18
CA ALA A 3 -8.13 9.15 -4.98
C ALA A 3 -8.87 10.41 -4.49
N GLN A 4 -8.25 11.58 -4.67
CA GLN A 4 -8.74 12.84 -4.08
C GLN A 4 -10.16 13.21 -4.54
N PRO A 5 -10.53 13.14 -5.84
CA PRO A 5 -11.89 13.48 -6.28
C PRO A 5 -12.97 12.62 -5.63
N GLU A 6 -12.69 11.32 -5.49
CA GLU A 6 -13.59 10.36 -4.85
C GLU A 6 -13.66 10.61 -3.34
N ALA A 7 -12.53 10.93 -2.72
CA ALA A 7 -12.43 11.27 -1.30
C ALA A 7 -13.23 12.53 -0.94
N ASP A 8 -13.13 13.57 -1.76
CA ASP A 8 -13.85 14.84 -1.57
C ASP A 8 -15.37 14.62 -1.61
N ALA A 9 -15.83 13.64 -2.39
CA ALA A 9 -17.24 13.26 -2.48
C ALA A 9 -17.75 12.42 -1.28
N LEU A 10 -16.87 11.95 -0.38
CA LEU A 10 -17.28 11.13 0.76
C LEU A 10 -17.86 11.95 1.91
N GLY A 11 -17.39 13.17 2.14
CA GLY A 11 -17.82 14.02 3.25
C GLY A 11 -17.39 13.50 4.64
N PRO A 12 -17.68 14.24 5.72
CA PRO A 12 -17.24 13.88 7.07
C PRO A 12 -18.03 12.71 7.68
N GLY A 13 -17.41 12.00 8.63
CA GLY A 13 -18.07 10.98 9.46
C GLY A 13 -18.21 9.59 8.83
N ILE A 14 -17.48 9.30 7.74
CA ILE A 14 -17.42 7.96 7.15
C ILE A 14 -16.62 6.98 8.02
N SER A 15 -17.01 5.71 8.01
CA SER A 15 -16.20 4.61 8.56
C SER A 15 -15.60 3.81 7.42
N ILE A 16 -14.31 3.49 7.52
CA ILE A 16 -13.60 2.66 6.54
C ILE A 16 -13.22 1.35 7.22
N THR A 17 -13.77 0.24 6.73
CA THR A 17 -13.57 -1.08 7.33
C THR A 17 -12.91 -2.02 6.32
N PRO A 18 -11.80 -2.69 6.67
CA PRO A 18 -11.27 -3.78 5.87
C PRO A 18 -12.28 -4.92 5.75
N ILE A 19 -12.58 -5.32 4.52
CA ILE A 19 -13.30 -6.56 4.22
C ILE A 19 -12.24 -7.68 4.20
N ARG A 20 -12.39 -8.70 5.05
CA ARG A 20 -11.54 -9.89 4.93
C ARG A 20 -11.89 -10.66 3.65
N GLN A 21 -10.87 -11.00 2.86
CA GLN A 21 -10.99 -11.94 1.76
C GLN A 21 -10.96 -13.38 2.31
N GLU A 22 -12.10 -13.92 2.72
CA GLU A 22 -12.29 -15.37 2.66
C GLU A 22 -13.06 -15.68 1.37
N GLN A 23 -12.35 -15.62 0.23
CA GLN A 23 -12.91 -16.18 -0.99
C GLN A 23 -12.88 -17.70 -0.88
N LEU A 24 -14.05 -18.30 -0.62
CA LEU A 24 -14.27 -19.73 -0.83
C LEU A 24 -13.92 -20.05 -2.29
N LYS A 25 -12.85 -20.84 -2.45
CA LYS A 25 -12.41 -21.39 -3.74
C LYS A 25 -13.60 -21.96 -4.50
N ARG A 26 -13.81 -21.56 -5.76
CA ARG A 26 -14.72 -22.31 -6.65
C ARG A 26 -14.11 -23.67 -7.04
N LYS A 27 -12.77 -23.79 -7.09
CA LYS A 27 -12.03 -25.05 -7.21
C LYS A 27 -10.72 -25.04 -6.41
N LEU A 28 -10.35 -26.19 -5.84
CA LEU A 28 -9.18 -26.39 -4.97
C LEU A 28 -7.83 -25.94 -5.58
N GLY A 29 -7.72 -25.89 -6.91
CA GLY A 29 -6.50 -25.51 -7.65
C GLY A 29 -6.41 -24.05 -8.10
N ASP A 30 -7.41 -23.20 -7.82
CA ASP A 30 -7.31 -21.78 -8.14
C ASP A 30 -6.31 -21.10 -7.21
N ARG A 31 -5.30 -20.42 -7.78
CA ARG A 31 -4.39 -19.56 -7.02
C ARG A 31 -5.22 -18.51 -6.28
N PHE A 32 -4.84 -18.21 -5.04
CA PHE A 32 -5.49 -17.16 -4.25
C PHE A 32 -5.67 -15.91 -5.11
N ARG A 33 -6.89 -15.37 -5.14
CA ARG A 33 -7.14 -14.04 -5.70
C ARG A 33 -6.72 -13.03 -4.65
N GLU A 34 -5.42 -12.96 -4.37
CA GLU A 34 -4.85 -11.94 -3.50
C GLU A 34 -5.11 -10.59 -4.15
N LEU A 35 -6.09 -9.86 -3.62
CA LEU A 35 -6.13 -8.42 -3.78
C LEU A 35 -5.94 -7.85 -2.39
N ASP A 36 -5.03 -6.90 -2.26
CA ASP A 36 -4.67 -6.35 -0.97
C ASP A 36 -5.84 -5.50 -0.46
N VAL A 37 -6.63 -6.13 0.41
CA VAL A 37 -7.60 -5.53 1.33
C VAL A 37 -8.70 -4.70 0.64
N PRO A 38 -9.79 -5.34 0.17
CA PRO A 38 -11.01 -4.62 -0.14
C PRO A 38 -11.44 -3.74 1.06
N LEU A 39 -11.63 -2.44 0.86
CA LEU A 39 -12.19 -1.58 1.91
C LEU A 39 -13.70 -1.40 1.68
N GLU A 40 -14.43 -1.22 2.76
CA GLU A 40 -15.84 -0.84 2.76
C GLU A 40 -15.94 0.53 3.40
N VAL A 41 -16.53 1.49 2.70
CA VAL A 41 -16.80 2.82 3.24
C VAL A 41 -18.28 2.87 3.57
N THR A 42 -18.62 3.06 4.84
CA THR A 42 -20.00 3.18 5.31
C THR A 42 -20.28 4.60 5.78
N TRP A 43 -21.50 5.07 5.51
CA TRP A 43 -21.95 6.39 5.93
C TRP A 43 -22.91 6.28 7.12
N PRO A 44 -22.94 7.26 8.04
CA PRO A 44 -23.77 7.23 9.27
C PRO A 44 -25.27 7.04 9.02
N ASN A 45 -25.74 7.41 7.83
CA ASN A 45 -27.13 7.33 7.41
C ASN A 45 -27.47 6.06 6.62
N GLY A 46 -26.55 5.09 6.54
CA GLY A 46 -26.75 3.80 5.84
C GLY A 46 -26.90 3.92 4.32
N LYS A 47 -26.64 5.09 3.73
CA LYS A 47 -27.03 5.41 2.34
C LYS A 47 -26.16 4.81 1.25
N LYS A 48 -24.98 4.26 1.54
CA LYS A 48 -23.92 4.16 0.53
C LYS A 48 -23.06 2.90 0.67
N GLU A 49 -22.82 2.31 -0.49
CA GLU A 49 -22.20 1.00 -0.72
C GLU A 49 -20.65 1.08 -0.79
N ALA A 50 -19.98 -0.07 -0.64
CA ALA A 50 -18.53 -0.26 -0.43
C ALA A 50 -17.60 0.42 -1.46
N ILE A 51 -16.45 0.93 -1.01
CA ILE A 51 -15.38 1.49 -1.87
C ILE A 51 -14.17 0.59 -1.78
N LEU A 52 -13.98 -0.17 -2.83
CA LEU A 52 -12.95 -1.17 -2.95
C LEU A 52 -11.62 -0.58 -3.42
N PHE A 53 -10.67 -0.37 -2.51
CA PHE A 53 -9.29 -0.12 -2.90
C PHE A 53 -8.63 -1.45 -3.30
N VAL A 54 -8.04 -1.49 -4.49
CA VAL A 54 -7.20 -2.60 -4.93
C VAL A 54 -5.76 -2.11 -4.90
N LEU A 55 -5.10 -2.29 -3.78
CA LEU A 55 -3.65 -2.16 -3.75
C LEU A 55 -3.08 -3.40 -4.44
N GLU A 56 -2.28 -3.21 -5.49
CA GLU A 56 -1.37 -4.26 -5.95
C GLU A 56 0.03 -3.68 -5.76
N GLU A 57 0.82 -4.27 -4.87
CA GLU A 57 2.28 -4.06 -4.86
C GLU A 57 2.88 -4.75 -6.10
N GLU A 58 2.59 -4.22 -7.28
CA GLU A 58 3.11 -4.79 -8.51
C GLU A 58 4.37 -4.03 -8.92
N THR A 59 5.51 -4.66 -8.63
CA THR A 59 6.83 -4.12 -9.00
C THR A 59 7.04 -4.16 -10.52
N ASP A 60 6.29 -5.02 -11.23
CA ASP A 60 6.29 -5.14 -12.69
C ASP A 60 4.90 -4.88 -13.28
N PRO A 61 4.62 -3.65 -13.79
CA PRO A 61 3.34 -3.28 -14.39
C PRO A 61 2.82 -4.24 -15.47
N ARG A 62 3.68 -5.08 -16.07
CA ARG A 62 3.31 -6.09 -17.07
C ARG A 62 2.52 -7.26 -16.50
N ARG A 63 2.51 -7.45 -15.18
CA ARG A 63 1.75 -8.50 -14.48
C ARG A 63 0.35 -8.05 -14.06
N PHE A 64 0.12 -6.73 -14.02
CA PHE A 64 -1.20 -6.16 -13.80
C PHE A 64 -2.14 -6.53 -14.95
N SER A 65 -3.40 -6.86 -14.63
CA SER A 65 -4.41 -7.22 -15.62
C SER A 65 -5.71 -6.49 -15.36
N THR A 66 -6.06 -5.56 -16.26
CA THR A 66 -7.36 -4.87 -16.24
C THR A 66 -8.54 -5.85 -16.33
N HIS A 67 -8.36 -6.99 -17.01
CA HIS A 67 -9.37 -8.06 -17.05
C HIS A 67 -9.58 -8.69 -15.67
N ARG A 68 -8.50 -9.03 -14.95
CA ARG A 68 -8.60 -9.57 -13.58
C ARG A 68 -9.29 -8.57 -12.65
N LEU A 69 -8.94 -7.29 -12.74
CA LEU A 69 -9.56 -6.23 -11.94
C LEU A 69 -11.06 -6.09 -12.24
N ALA A 70 -11.45 -6.13 -13.52
CA ALA A 70 -12.85 -6.08 -13.93
C ALA A 70 -13.65 -7.28 -13.38
N HIS A 71 -13.12 -8.50 -13.49
CA HIS A 71 -13.75 -9.69 -12.89
C HIS A 71 -13.94 -9.54 -11.38
N TYR A 72 -12.93 -9.01 -10.68
CA TYR A 72 -13.03 -8.82 -9.24
C TYR A 72 -14.11 -7.82 -8.84
N CYS A 73 -14.22 -6.69 -9.56
CA CYS A 73 -15.27 -5.71 -9.32
C CYS A 73 -16.67 -6.32 -9.51
N LEU A 74 -16.84 -7.16 -10.54
CA LEU A 74 -18.09 -7.87 -10.80
C LEU A 74 -18.43 -8.85 -9.68
N ASP A 75 -17.49 -9.70 -9.28
CA ASP A 75 -17.72 -10.68 -8.22
C ASP A 75 -18.08 -10.00 -6.88
N LEU A 76 -17.44 -8.88 -6.57
CA LEU A 76 -17.76 -8.11 -5.36
C LEU A 76 -19.10 -7.40 -5.44
N SER A 77 -19.44 -6.86 -6.61
CA SER A 77 -20.74 -6.22 -6.82
C SER A 77 -21.89 -7.20 -6.54
N GLU A 78 -21.73 -8.47 -6.96
CA GLU A 78 -22.68 -9.54 -6.71
C GLU A 78 -22.68 -9.96 -5.24
N LEU A 79 -21.50 -10.25 -4.66
CA LEU A 79 -21.35 -10.67 -3.26
C LEU A 79 -21.94 -9.67 -2.26
N ARG A 80 -21.79 -8.37 -2.55
CA ARG A 80 -22.29 -7.29 -1.68
C ARG A 80 -23.62 -6.71 -2.14
N ASN A 81 -24.21 -7.25 -3.21
CA ASN A 81 -25.45 -6.78 -3.81
C ASN A 81 -25.45 -5.24 -3.99
N THR A 82 -24.38 -4.73 -4.61
CA THR A 82 -24.10 -3.30 -4.77
C THR A 82 -23.82 -2.98 -6.23
N LYS A 83 -24.14 -1.75 -6.67
CA LYS A 83 -23.73 -1.24 -7.99
C LYS A 83 -22.61 -0.22 -7.92
N ARG A 84 -22.19 0.20 -6.73
CA ARG A 84 -21.12 1.17 -6.55
C ARG A 84 -19.85 0.45 -6.14
N VAL A 85 -18.99 0.22 -7.12
CA VAL A 85 -17.63 -0.29 -6.93
C VAL A 85 -16.70 0.72 -7.58
N VAL A 86 -15.73 1.23 -6.83
CA VAL A 86 -14.73 2.19 -7.32
C VAL A 86 -13.38 1.50 -7.37
N PRO A 87 -12.93 0.99 -8.52
CA PRO A 87 -11.62 0.37 -8.64
C PRO A 87 -10.53 1.44 -8.58
N VAL A 88 -9.66 1.36 -7.57
CA VAL A 88 -8.45 2.17 -7.43
C VAL A 88 -7.24 1.24 -7.44
N VAL A 89 -6.24 1.54 -8.26
CA VAL A 89 -4.97 0.80 -8.33
C VAL A 89 -3.81 1.72 -8.00
N ILE A 90 -2.94 1.32 -7.07
CA ILE A 90 -1.74 2.07 -6.69
C ILE A 90 -0.52 1.35 -7.26
N PHE A 91 0.28 2.04 -8.07
CA PHE A 91 1.51 1.50 -8.65
C PHE A 91 2.73 2.11 -7.94
N LEU A 92 3.58 1.28 -7.34
CA LEU A 92 4.81 1.75 -6.69
C LEU A 92 5.87 2.24 -7.70
N ARG A 93 6.00 1.54 -8.84
CA ARG A 93 6.95 1.87 -9.92
C ARG A 93 6.22 2.09 -11.25
N GLY A 94 6.83 2.88 -12.14
CA GLY A 94 6.14 3.43 -13.31
C GLY A 94 6.10 2.52 -14.54
N GLN A 95 4.90 2.41 -15.12
CA GLN A 95 4.65 2.52 -16.57
C GLN A 95 3.28 3.18 -16.77
N THR A 96 3.03 3.76 -17.95
CA THR A 96 1.68 4.18 -18.34
C THR A 96 0.91 2.94 -18.77
N LEU A 97 -0.10 2.56 -18.01
CA LEU A 97 -0.99 1.46 -18.34
C LEU A 97 -2.26 1.99 -19.00
N ASP A 98 -2.86 1.17 -19.87
CA ASP A 98 -4.19 1.45 -20.37
C ASP A 98 -5.18 1.42 -19.20
N LEU A 99 -5.77 2.58 -18.91
CA LEU A 99 -6.67 2.81 -17.78
C LEU A 99 -8.10 2.29 -18.03
N SER A 100 -8.28 1.56 -19.12
CA SER A 100 -9.59 1.10 -19.56
C SER A 100 -9.52 -0.25 -20.26
N LEU A 101 -10.56 -1.06 -20.07
CA LEU A 101 -10.85 -2.25 -20.84
C LEU A 101 -12.14 -2.00 -21.63
N CYS A 102 -12.05 -2.09 -22.96
CA CYS A 102 -13.19 -1.97 -23.87
C CYS A 102 -13.38 -3.30 -24.62
N LEU A 103 -14.54 -3.94 -24.44
CA LEU A 103 -14.93 -5.13 -25.20
C LEU A 103 -16.09 -4.79 -26.12
N GLY A 104 -15.93 -5.09 -27.41
CA GLY A 104 -16.90 -4.77 -28.45
C GLY A 104 -16.71 -5.63 -29.69
N GLY A 105 -17.68 -5.53 -30.61
CA GLY A 105 -17.53 -5.99 -31.98
C GLY A 105 -17.30 -4.80 -32.92
N GLU A 106 -17.36 -5.03 -34.24
CA GLU A 106 -17.14 -3.97 -35.24
C GLU A 106 -18.16 -2.81 -35.16
N ARG A 107 -19.33 -3.05 -34.56
CA ARG A 107 -20.45 -2.08 -34.53
C ARG A 107 -20.68 -1.43 -33.19
N HIS A 108 -20.37 -2.12 -32.08
CA HIS A 108 -20.79 -1.69 -30.74
C HIS A 108 -19.78 -2.11 -29.67
N THR A 109 -19.66 -1.28 -28.64
CA THR A 109 -19.01 -1.61 -27.36
C THR A 109 -20.07 -2.16 -26.40
N TYR A 110 -19.81 -3.33 -25.81
CA TYR A 110 -20.70 -3.99 -24.86
C TYR A 110 -20.21 -3.89 -23.42
N LEU A 111 -18.90 -3.69 -23.22
CA LEU A 111 -18.31 -3.43 -21.91
C LEU A 111 -17.30 -2.30 -22.04
N GLN A 112 -17.48 -1.27 -21.22
CA GLN A 112 -16.44 -0.28 -20.95
C GLN A 112 -16.16 -0.29 -19.45
N PHE A 113 -14.94 -0.66 -19.10
CA PHE A 113 -14.48 -0.70 -17.72
C PHE A 113 -13.34 0.30 -17.56
N ASN A 114 -13.44 1.19 -16.58
CA ASN A 114 -12.43 2.19 -16.25
C ASN A 114 -12.04 2.03 -14.79
N TYR A 115 -10.81 2.42 -14.46
CA TYR A 115 -10.35 2.45 -13.08
C TYR A 115 -9.46 3.66 -12.81
N LEU A 116 -9.38 4.02 -11.53
CA LEU A 116 -8.49 5.06 -11.05
C LEU A 116 -7.13 4.45 -10.84
N SER A 117 -6.10 5.11 -11.37
CA SER A 117 -4.72 4.72 -11.08
C SER A 117 -3.98 5.85 -10.38
N CYS A 118 -3.13 5.46 -9.44
CA CYS A 118 -2.20 6.36 -8.78
C CYS A 118 -0.79 5.76 -8.86
N SER A 119 0.07 6.37 -9.68
CA SER A 119 1.48 5.98 -9.72
C SER A 119 2.27 6.81 -8.71
N LEU A 120 2.74 6.17 -7.65
CA LEU A 120 3.50 6.85 -6.60
C LEU A 120 4.78 7.47 -7.16
N SER A 121 5.45 6.77 -8.07
CA SER A 121 6.65 7.26 -8.77
C SER A 121 6.47 8.57 -9.55
N LYS A 122 5.22 9.02 -9.80
CA LYS A 122 4.90 10.30 -10.44
C LYS A 122 4.52 11.40 -9.44
N LEU A 123 4.34 11.07 -8.15
CA LEU A 123 3.99 12.01 -7.11
C LEU A 123 5.25 12.68 -6.55
N PRO A 124 5.35 14.02 -6.50
CA PRO A 124 6.50 14.69 -5.91
C PRO A 124 6.50 14.49 -4.38
N TRP A 125 7.58 13.89 -3.86
CA TRP A 125 7.69 13.52 -2.45
C TRP A 125 7.52 14.71 -1.49
N GLN A 126 7.96 15.90 -1.90
CA GLN A 126 7.91 17.13 -1.10
C GLN A 126 6.48 17.53 -0.70
N LYS A 127 5.47 17.16 -1.51
CA LYS A 127 4.06 17.44 -1.18
C LYS A 127 3.55 16.58 -0.01
N TYR A 128 4.21 15.46 0.27
CA TYR A 128 3.75 14.46 1.23
C TYR A 128 4.66 14.32 2.45
N GLN A 129 5.82 14.97 2.45
CA GLN A 129 6.82 14.89 3.53
C GLN A 129 6.31 15.30 4.92
N HIS A 130 5.20 16.04 4.99
CA HIS A 130 4.54 16.45 6.24
C HIS A 130 3.08 15.98 6.30
N SER A 131 2.71 14.97 5.51
CA SER A 131 1.38 14.40 5.55
C SER A 131 1.11 13.77 6.92
N SER A 132 -0.11 13.94 7.44
CA SER A 132 -0.64 13.20 8.58
C SER A 132 -1.11 11.78 8.22
N ASN A 133 -0.99 11.38 6.96
CA ASN A 133 -1.31 10.03 6.50
C ASN A 133 -0.06 9.16 6.57
N ILE A 134 -0.08 8.17 7.47
CA ILE A 134 1.04 7.23 7.66
C ILE A 134 1.39 6.50 6.36
N VAL A 135 0.42 6.03 5.58
CA VAL A 135 0.67 5.33 4.31
C VAL A 135 1.42 6.24 3.33
N ALA A 136 1.08 7.52 3.28
CA ALA A 136 1.79 8.49 2.44
C ALA A 136 3.24 8.72 2.92
N ARG A 137 3.46 8.80 4.25
CA ARG A 137 4.81 8.97 4.83
C ARG A 137 5.69 7.73 4.61
N LEU A 138 5.16 6.53 4.80
CA LEU A 138 5.89 5.28 4.55
C LEU A 138 6.27 5.10 3.08
N ASN A 139 5.46 5.64 2.15
CA ASN A 139 5.69 5.54 0.72
C ASN A 139 6.53 6.66 0.11
N LEU A 140 7.08 7.60 0.89
CA LEU A 140 7.99 8.61 0.34
C LEU A 140 9.15 8.02 -0.50
N PRO A 141 9.76 6.88 -0.13
CA PRO A 141 10.79 6.22 -0.97
C PRO A 141 10.27 5.70 -2.32
N ASN A 142 8.95 5.54 -2.48
CA ASN A 142 8.30 5.14 -3.73
C ASN A 142 7.82 6.34 -4.57
N MET A 143 8.03 7.56 -4.09
CA MET A 143 7.62 8.80 -4.77
C MET A 143 8.71 9.37 -5.67
N HIS A 144 8.36 10.35 -6.49
CA HIS A 144 9.30 11.08 -7.32
C HIS A 144 10.21 11.97 -6.45
N TYR A 145 11.52 11.75 -6.50
CA TYR A 145 12.56 12.57 -5.91
C TYR A 145 13.84 12.56 -6.75
N GLU A 146 14.67 13.60 -6.62
CA GLU A 146 16.01 13.60 -7.22
C GLU A 146 16.98 12.77 -6.38
N GLN A 147 18.00 12.14 -6.99
CA GLN A 147 18.94 11.28 -6.26
C GLN A 147 19.58 11.96 -5.04
N LYS A 148 19.83 13.28 -5.12
CA LYS A 148 20.39 14.09 -4.02
C LYS A 148 19.46 14.15 -2.80
N ASP A 149 18.16 14.00 -3.00
CA ASP A 149 17.14 14.08 -1.95
C ASP A 149 16.92 12.73 -1.25
N LYS A 150 17.46 11.62 -1.79
CA LYS A 150 17.17 10.25 -1.33
C LYS A 150 17.34 10.07 0.18
N ILE A 151 18.40 10.64 0.75
CA ILE A 151 18.67 10.59 2.19
C ILE A 151 17.62 11.37 2.98
N HIS A 152 17.19 12.54 2.47
CA HIS A 152 16.17 13.34 3.13
C HIS A 152 14.79 12.67 3.04
N VAL A 153 14.47 12.06 1.91
CA VAL A 153 13.27 11.23 1.71
C VAL A 153 13.22 10.11 2.75
N TYR A 154 14.31 9.37 2.92
CA TYR A 154 14.42 8.33 3.93
C TYR A 154 14.20 8.86 5.35
N ALA A 155 14.88 9.95 5.71
CA ALA A 155 14.74 10.58 7.02
C ALA A 155 13.29 11.03 7.29
N GLN A 156 12.62 11.61 6.29
CA GLN A 156 11.23 12.05 6.42
C GLN A 156 10.25 10.87 6.48
N ALA A 157 10.54 9.76 5.81
CA ALA A 157 9.73 8.54 5.93
C ALA A 157 9.83 7.97 7.35
N PHE A 158 11.06 7.82 7.86
CA PHE A 158 11.31 7.34 9.22
C PHE A 158 10.69 8.26 10.29
N ARG A 159 10.88 9.58 10.15
CA ARG A 159 10.29 10.55 11.08
C ARG A 159 8.76 10.43 11.07
N GLY A 160 8.15 10.29 9.89
CA GLY A 160 6.71 10.12 9.76
C GLY A 160 6.20 8.83 10.42
N LEU A 161 6.96 7.75 10.31
CA LEU A 161 6.66 6.51 11.02
C LEU A 161 6.64 6.73 12.55
N LYS A 162 7.66 7.40 13.08
CA LYS A 162 7.76 7.69 14.53
C LYS A 162 6.67 8.62 15.04
N GLU A 163 6.27 9.59 14.23
CA GLU A 163 5.25 10.58 14.58
C GLU A 163 3.83 10.01 14.55
N LEU A 164 3.54 9.09 13.62
CA LEU A 164 2.16 8.70 13.28
C LEU A 164 1.78 7.28 13.72
N GLU A 165 2.74 6.39 13.93
CA GLU A 165 2.48 5.05 14.47
C GLU A 165 2.92 4.97 15.93
N SER A 166 2.06 4.46 16.81
CA SER A 166 2.34 4.34 18.24
C SER A 166 2.69 2.92 18.66
N ASP A 167 2.26 1.91 17.89
CA ASP A 167 2.51 0.51 18.18
C ASP A 167 3.96 0.14 17.81
N PRO A 168 4.80 -0.25 18.79
CA PRO A 168 6.19 -0.63 18.52
C PRO A 168 6.33 -1.79 17.53
N VAL A 169 5.42 -2.77 17.54
CA VAL A 169 5.46 -3.92 16.63
C VAL A 169 5.20 -3.49 15.20
N LEU A 170 4.25 -2.57 14.99
CA LEU A 170 3.99 -1.99 13.68
C LEU A 170 5.13 -1.08 13.22
N GLN A 171 5.75 -0.34 14.14
CA GLN A 171 6.95 0.43 13.82
C GLN A 171 8.08 -0.46 13.33
N ASP A 172 8.36 -1.57 14.03
CA ASP A 172 9.40 -2.53 13.65
C ASP A 172 9.10 -3.15 12.27
N LYS A 173 7.84 -3.45 11.96
CA LYS A 173 7.42 -3.95 10.64
C LYS A 173 7.57 -2.89 9.53
N TYR A 174 7.16 -1.65 9.79
CA TYR A 174 7.11 -0.61 8.77
C TYR A 174 8.47 0.03 8.49
N ILE A 175 9.43 -0.08 9.42
CA ILE A 175 10.79 0.34 9.12
C ILE A 175 11.46 -0.58 8.09
N ASP A 176 11.26 -1.90 8.21
CA ASP A 176 11.75 -2.86 7.21
C ASP A 176 11.21 -2.53 5.81
N PHE A 177 9.93 -2.12 5.72
CA PHE A 177 9.33 -1.65 4.47
C PHE A 177 10.06 -0.41 3.90
N ILE A 178 10.32 0.61 4.72
CA ILE A 178 11.05 1.81 4.28
C ILE A 178 12.45 1.43 3.78
N ASP A 179 13.16 0.55 4.49
CA ASP A 179 14.52 0.11 4.13
C ASP A 179 14.54 -0.65 2.80
N ILE A 180 13.61 -1.60 2.61
CA ILE A 180 13.47 -2.40 1.37
C ILE A 180 13.29 -1.50 0.14
N TYR A 181 12.53 -0.41 0.28
CA TYR A 181 12.20 0.47 -0.83
C TYR A 181 13.20 1.61 -1.04
N ALA A 182 13.77 2.17 0.04
CA ALA A 182 14.76 3.22 -0.06
C ALA A 182 16.13 2.69 -0.53
N GLN A 183 16.52 1.48 -0.13
CA GLN A 183 17.78 0.84 -0.52
C GLN A 183 18.98 1.79 -0.43
N LEU A 184 19.19 2.38 0.76
CA LEU A 184 20.37 3.22 0.99
C LEU A 184 21.64 2.36 0.92
N SER A 185 22.61 2.79 0.14
CA SER A 185 23.95 2.19 0.13
C SER A 185 24.67 2.44 1.46
N ASN A 186 25.75 1.70 1.74
CA ASN A 186 26.57 1.93 2.93
C ASN A 186 27.10 3.36 3.05
N ASN A 187 27.39 4.03 1.91
CA ASN A 187 27.83 5.42 1.92
C ASN A 187 26.66 6.38 2.21
N GLU A 188 25.48 6.12 1.63
CA GLU A 188 24.27 6.90 1.91
C GLU A 188 23.81 6.73 3.37
N LEU A 189 23.97 5.54 3.96
CA LEU A 189 23.71 5.29 5.39
C LEU A 189 24.64 6.10 6.29
N LYS A 190 25.94 6.18 5.97
CA LYS A 190 26.88 7.04 6.70
C LYS A 190 26.50 8.52 6.61
N GLN A 191 26.11 8.97 5.42
CA GLN A 191 25.64 10.34 5.22
C GLN A 191 24.32 10.60 5.98
N TYR A 192 23.41 9.63 6.00
CA TYR A 192 22.19 9.69 6.81
C TYR A 192 22.51 9.85 8.30
N GLN A 193 23.40 9.02 8.85
CA GLN A 193 23.83 9.12 10.25
C GLN A 193 24.45 10.48 10.58
N HIS A 194 25.22 11.05 9.65
CA HIS A 194 25.83 12.37 9.82
C HIS A 194 24.80 13.51 9.77
N HIS A 195 23.88 13.48 8.81
CA HIS A 195 22.90 14.56 8.60
C HIS A 195 21.68 14.49 9.52
N TYR A 196 21.31 13.29 9.99
CA TYR A 196 20.14 13.02 10.83
C TYR A 196 20.52 12.22 12.09
N PRO A 197 21.40 12.75 12.96
CA PRO A 197 21.95 12.01 14.09
C PRO A 197 20.92 11.68 15.18
N ASN A 198 19.79 12.38 15.22
CA ASN A 198 18.71 12.07 16.16
C ASN A 198 17.91 10.85 15.69
N GLU A 199 17.51 10.85 14.42
CA GLU A 199 16.81 9.76 13.79
C GLU A 199 17.67 8.49 13.72
N ALA A 200 18.97 8.63 13.43
CA ALA A 200 19.91 7.52 13.44
C ALA A 200 20.02 6.85 14.83
N ARG A 201 20.09 7.63 15.92
CA ARG A 201 20.08 7.07 17.28
C ARG A 201 18.77 6.35 17.60
N GLN A 202 17.65 6.87 17.13
CA GLN A 202 16.37 6.18 17.29
C GLN A 202 16.35 4.87 16.50
N MET A 203 16.92 4.84 15.30
CA MET A 203 17.06 3.64 14.46
C MET A 203 17.85 2.53 15.14
N GLU A 204 18.96 2.86 15.81
CA GLU A 204 19.77 1.87 16.55
C GLU A 204 18.95 1.12 17.61
N THR A 205 17.96 1.80 18.21
CA THR A 205 17.03 1.19 19.17
C THR A 205 16.11 0.17 18.52
N PHE A 206 15.80 0.32 17.22
CA PHE A 206 15.05 -0.69 16.43
C PHE A 206 15.93 -1.90 16.15
N THR A 207 17.17 -1.68 15.67
CA THR A 207 18.10 -2.78 15.38
C THR A 207 18.35 -3.65 16.61
N GLN A 208 18.54 -3.04 17.78
CA GLN A 208 18.70 -3.76 19.05
C GLN A 208 17.45 -4.56 19.44
N ARG A 209 16.24 -3.98 19.26
CA ARG A 209 14.98 -4.69 19.53
C ARG A 209 14.79 -5.90 18.61
N ASN A 210 15.03 -5.76 17.31
CA ASN A 210 14.91 -6.85 16.34
C ASN A 210 15.91 -7.98 16.62
N GLN A 211 17.15 -7.66 17.00
CA GLN A 211 18.14 -8.65 17.42
C GLN A 211 17.66 -9.45 18.65
N ASN A 212 17.11 -8.77 19.65
CA ASN A 212 16.60 -9.42 20.86
C ASN A 212 15.37 -10.31 20.59
N ILE A 213 14.47 -9.91 19.68
CA ILE A 213 13.32 -10.71 19.26
C ILE A 213 13.80 -11.95 18.49
N GLY A 214 14.73 -11.78 17.53
CA GLY A 214 15.29 -12.89 16.76
C GLY A 214 16.00 -13.94 17.63
N LEU A 215 16.74 -13.49 18.66
CA LEU A 215 17.36 -14.38 19.64
C LEU A 215 16.33 -15.19 20.45
N LYS A 216 15.25 -14.53 20.92
CA LYS A 216 14.19 -15.22 21.67
C LYS A 216 13.44 -16.24 20.81
N GLN A 217 13.06 -15.88 19.59
CA GLN A 217 12.39 -16.79 18.67
C GLN A 217 13.29 -17.98 18.28
N GLY A 218 14.60 -17.75 18.09
CA GLY A 218 15.56 -18.82 17.83
C GLY A 218 15.70 -19.80 19.00
N MET A 219 15.68 -19.31 20.25
CA MET A 219 15.69 -20.17 21.44
C MET A 219 14.41 -21.01 21.58
N GLU A 220 13.25 -20.41 21.33
CA GLU A 220 11.95 -21.12 21.39
C GLU A 220 11.80 -22.17 20.29
N GLN A 221 12.21 -21.85 19.05
CA GLN A 221 12.21 -22.81 17.95
C GLN A 221 13.23 -23.94 18.17
N GLY A 222 14.40 -23.63 18.73
CA GLY A 222 15.41 -24.64 19.09
C GLY A 222 14.93 -25.61 20.18
N MET A 223 14.15 -25.12 21.16
CA MET A 223 13.53 -26.00 22.17
C MET A 223 12.38 -26.85 21.61
N GLN A 224 11.61 -26.34 20.64
CA GLN A 224 10.52 -27.10 20.01
C GLN A 224 11.02 -28.14 18.99
N GLN A 225 12.13 -27.90 18.30
CA GLN A 225 12.70 -28.85 17.34
C GLN A 225 13.63 -29.89 17.98
N GLY A 226 14.02 -29.69 19.25
CA GLY A 226 14.85 -30.61 20.04
C GLY A 226 14.06 -31.60 20.91
N MET A 227 12.72 -31.58 20.85
CA MET A 227 11.81 -32.57 21.45
C MET A 227 11.25 -33.50 20.37
#